data_AF-A0A7J4YN66-F1
#
_entry.id   AF-A0A7J4YN66-F1
#
_cell.length_a   1.000
_cell.length_b   1.000
_cell.length_c   1.000
_cell.angle_alpha   90.00
_cell.angle_beta   90.00
_cell.angle_gamma   90.00
#
_symmetry.space_group_name_H-M   'P 1'
#
loop_
_entity.id
_entity.type
_entity.pdbx_description
1 polymer ?
#
loop_
_entity_poly.entity_id
_entity_poly.type
_entity_poly.pdbx_seq_one_letter_code
_entity_poly.pdbx_strand_id
1 'polypeptide(L)'
;MKKFNIWTVALLLIISVSTFANTPPGNIQSTFKKMYPKANDIAWSQDDGYYCANFVMNEFTKNVWFNAQGQWAMTQTDLVSLDRLSPAVYNAFVSGSYASWVVDNVTMVEFPKWQAIIVIKVGQDNVDIKYQLFYTPQGVLLKTRNVSYLHDIFGPSTFFLN
;
A
#
# COMPACT_ATOMS: atom_id res chain seq x y z
N MET A 1 -30.94 -21.45 -58.72
CA MET A 1 -31.41 -20.26 -57.94
C MET A 1 -31.66 -20.72 -56.51
N LYS A 2 -30.93 -20.14 -55.54
CA LYS A 2 -30.86 -20.58 -54.15
C LYS A 2 -32.15 -20.24 -53.40
N LYS A 3 -32.71 -21.19 -52.64
CA LYS A 3 -33.70 -20.90 -51.59
C LYS A 3 -33.02 -21.18 -50.25
N PHE A 4 -32.73 -20.11 -49.50
CA PHE A 4 -32.22 -20.19 -48.13
C PHE A 4 -33.41 -20.25 -47.19
N ASN A 5 -33.48 -21.31 -46.39
CA ASN A 5 -34.28 -21.39 -45.17
C ASN A 5 -33.48 -22.27 -44.23
N ILE A 6 -33.01 -21.72 -43.11
CA ILE A 6 -32.88 -22.40 -41.82
C ILE A 6 -32.76 -21.31 -40.76
N TRP A 7 -33.84 -21.23 -39.98
CA TRP A 7 -33.85 -20.73 -38.62
C TRP A 7 -32.85 -21.55 -37.79
N THR A 8 -31.85 -20.90 -37.19
CA THR A 8 -31.26 -21.35 -35.92
C THR A 8 -30.62 -20.16 -35.23
N VAL A 9 -31.30 -19.74 -34.16
CA VAL A 9 -30.79 -18.83 -33.15
C VAL A 9 -29.65 -19.53 -32.43
N ALA A 10 -28.46 -18.95 -32.46
CA ALA A 10 -27.41 -19.23 -31.47
C ALA A 10 -26.81 -17.88 -31.05
N LEU A 11 -27.52 -17.23 -30.13
CA LEU A 11 -27.05 -16.09 -29.37
C LEU A 11 -25.88 -16.56 -28.50
N LEU A 12 -24.66 -16.50 -29.04
CA LEU A 12 -23.42 -16.64 -28.27
C LEU A 12 -23.26 -15.39 -27.41
N LEU A 13 -23.91 -15.44 -26.25
CA LEU A 13 -23.72 -14.52 -25.14
C LEU A 13 -22.28 -14.70 -24.68
N ILE A 14 -21.40 -13.80 -25.12
CA ILE A 14 -20.04 -13.70 -24.59
C ILE A 14 -20.21 -13.31 -23.13
N ILE A 15 -20.10 -14.27 -22.23
CA ILE A 15 -19.96 -14.01 -20.81
C ILE A 15 -18.58 -13.37 -20.66
N SER A 16 -18.54 -12.04 -20.76
CA SER A 16 -17.41 -11.26 -20.28
C SER A 16 -17.37 -11.51 -18.78
N VAL A 17 -16.50 -12.42 -18.34
CA VAL A 17 -16.19 -12.55 -16.92
C VAL A 17 -15.45 -11.26 -16.56
N SER A 18 -16.20 -10.29 -16.06
CA SER A 18 -15.63 -9.15 -15.36
C SER A 18 -14.75 -9.73 -14.27
N THR A 19 -13.44 -9.53 -14.34
CA THR A 19 -12.51 -9.91 -13.27
C THR A 19 -12.88 -9.05 -12.05
N PHE A 20 -13.81 -9.53 -11.24
CA PHE A 20 -14.17 -8.91 -9.98
C PHE A 20 -12.90 -8.73 -9.15
N ALA A 21 -12.75 -7.55 -8.52
CA ALA A 21 -11.71 -7.27 -7.54
C ALA A 21 -11.41 -8.53 -6.70
N ASN A 22 -10.15 -8.97 -6.70
CA ASN A 22 -9.70 -10.23 -6.12
C ASN A 22 -10.25 -10.38 -4.70
N THR A 23 -11.36 -11.09 -4.54
CA THR A 23 -11.99 -11.28 -3.24
C THR A 23 -11.07 -12.22 -2.47
N PRO A 24 -10.47 -11.79 -1.35
CA PRO A 24 -9.47 -12.58 -0.66
C PRO A 24 -10.13 -13.77 0.04
N PRO A 25 -9.37 -14.80 0.44
CA PRO A 25 -9.88 -15.92 1.23
C PRO A 25 -10.65 -15.48 2.49
N GLY A 26 -11.64 -16.27 2.90
CA GLY A 26 -12.57 -15.90 3.98
C GLY A 26 -11.92 -15.66 5.35
N ASN A 27 -10.82 -16.35 5.66
CA ASN A 27 -10.03 -16.09 6.87
C ASN A 27 -9.42 -14.69 6.88
N ILE A 28 -8.92 -14.21 5.73
CA ILE A 28 -8.38 -12.85 5.58
C ILE A 28 -9.48 -11.80 5.73
N GLN A 29 -10.64 -12.01 5.09
CA GLN A 29 -11.80 -11.13 5.26
C GLN A 29 -12.23 -11.03 6.72
N SER A 30 -12.27 -12.18 7.42
CA SER A 30 -12.66 -12.25 8.83
C SER A 30 -11.69 -11.48 9.73
N THR A 31 -10.38 -11.69 9.57
CA THR A 31 -9.35 -10.94 10.32
C THR A 31 -9.45 -9.45 10.03
N PHE A 32 -9.57 -9.05 8.76
CA PHE A 32 -9.72 -7.65 8.37
C PHE A 32 -10.96 -7.00 9.02
N LYS A 33 -12.13 -7.64 8.93
CA LYS A 33 -13.37 -7.11 9.52
C LYS A 33 -13.30 -7.02 11.03
N LYS A 34 -12.55 -7.90 11.70
CA LYS A 34 -12.30 -7.81 13.14
C LYS A 34 -11.43 -6.61 13.50
N MET A 35 -10.41 -6.30 12.71
CA MET A 35 -9.54 -5.14 12.92
C MET A 35 -10.24 -3.82 12.57
N TYR A 36 -10.98 -3.81 11.48
CA TYR A 36 -11.61 -2.61 10.91
C TYR A 36 -13.11 -2.83 10.68
N PRO A 37 -13.92 -2.98 11.74
CA PRO A 37 -15.35 -3.32 11.61
C PRO A 37 -16.18 -2.27 10.87
N LYS A 38 -15.71 -1.01 10.85
CA LYS A 38 -16.36 0.12 10.19
C LYS A 38 -15.79 0.46 8.81
N ALA A 39 -14.75 -0.26 8.34
CA ALA A 39 -14.25 -0.04 6.99
C ALA A 39 -15.31 -0.43 5.95
N ASN A 40 -15.38 0.36 4.89
CA ASN A 40 -16.18 0.19 3.69
C ASN A 40 -15.29 0.41 2.46
N ASP A 41 -15.83 0.15 1.27
CA ASP A 41 -15.19 0.43 -0.03
C ASP A 41 -13.74 -0.08 -0.14
N ILE A 42 -13.54 -1.35 0.26
CA ILE A 42 -12.22 -1.97 0.34
C ILE A 42 -11.82 -2.50 -1.02
N ALA A 43 -10.73 -1.95 -1.56
CA ALA A 43 -10.05 -2.48 -2.72
C ALA A 43 -9.05 -3.55 -2.28
N TRP A 44 -9.19 -4.76 -2.83
CA TRP A 44 -8.31 -5.88 -2.53
C TRP A 44 -7.31 -6.12 -3.65
N SER A 45 -6.05 -6.35 -3.28
CA SER A 45 -4.99 -6.77 -4.18
C SER A 45 -4.12 -7.85 -3.53
N GLN A 46 -3.22 -8.42 -4.32
CA GLN A 46 -2.26 -9.42 -3.86
C GLN A 46 -0.87 -9.07 -4.40
N ASP A 47 0.15 -9.24 -3.57
CA ASP A 47 1.56 -9.12 -3.96
C ASP A 47 2.43 -10.03 -3.09
N ASP A 48 3.43 -10.69 -3.67
CA ASP A 48 4.37 -11.61 -3.00
C ASP A 48 3.72 -12.64 -2.06
N GLY A 49 2.51 -13.12 -2.41
CA GLY A 49 1.75 -14.07 -1.58
C GLY A 49 1.03 -13.46 -0.36
N TYR A 50 1.07 -12.13 -0.21
CA TYR A 50 0.30 -11.37 0.77
C TYR A 50 -0.93 -10.74 0.12
N TYR A 51 -1.97 -10.53 0.91
CA TYR A 51 -3.21 -9.88 0.52
C TYR A 51 -3.29 -8.49 1.13
N CYS A 52 -3.57 -7.47 0.31
CA CYS A 52 -3.68 -6.09 0.75
C CYS A 52 -5.13 -5.62 0.71
N ALA A 53 -5.61 -5.09 1.83
CA ALA A 53 -6.83 -4.29 1.91
C ALA A 53 -6.46 -2.81 1.83
N ASN A 54 -6.84 -2.14 0.74
CA ASN A 54 -6.75 -0.70 0.57
C ASN A 54 -8.11 -0.04 0.86
N PHE A 55 -8.14 0.94 1.75
CA PHE A 55 -9.37 1.65 2.14
C PHE A 55 -9.02 2.99 2.81
N VAL A 56 -10.00 3.86 2.95
CA VAL A 56 -9.86 5.11 3.71
C VAL A 56 -10.50 4.95 5.09
N MET A 57 -9.81 5.40 6.14
CA MET A 57 -10.37 5.46 7.48
C MET A 57 -9.82 6.65 8.25
N ASN A 58 -10.72 7.45 8.82
CA ASN A 58 -10.40 8.69 9.51
C ASN A 58 -9.52 9.61 8.64
N GLU A 59 -9.94 9.82 7.38
CA GLU A 59 -9.26 10.66 6.38
C GLU A 59 -7.91 10.13 5.86
N PHE A 60 -7.41 9.03 6.41
CA PHE A 60 -6.15 8.42 5.96
C PHE A 60 -6.38 7.21 5.08
N THR A 61 -5.67 7.15 3.96
CA THR A 61 -5.53 5.94 3.16
C THR A 61 -4.73 4.91 3.95
N LYS A 62 -5.23 3.68 4.02
CA LYS A 62 -4.58 2.55 4.68
C LYS A 62 -4.39 1.40 3.71
N ASN A 63 -3.21 0.77 3.77
CA ASN A 63 -2.95 -0.54 3.16
C ASN A 63 -2.65 -1.53 4.27
N VAL A 64 -3.52 -2.52 4.45
CA VAL A 64 -3.37 -3.54 5.50
C VAL A 64 -3.07 -4.87 4.84
N TRP A 65 -1.91 -5.42 5.20
CA TRP A 65 -1.37 -6.62 4.58
C TRP A 65 -1.58 -7.84 5.49
N PHE A 66 -2.01 -8.95 4.88
CA PHE A 66 -2.22 -10.24 5.52
C PHE A 66 -1.43 -11.32 4.80
N ASN A 67 -0.85 -12.26 5.56
CA ASN A 67 -0.27 -13.46 4.96
C ASN A 67 -1.37 -14.45 4.51
N ALA A 68 -0.98 -15.52 3.82
CA ALA A 68 -1.91 -16.55 3.34
C ALA A 68 -2.73 -17.25 4.45
N GLN A 69 -2.22 -17.25 5.69
CA GLN A 69 -2.92 -17.78 6.86
C GLN A 69 -3.96 -16.80 7.44
N GLY A 70 -4.08 -15.59 6.89
CA GLY A 70 -5.00 -14.55 7.36
C GLY A 70 -4.50 -13.82 8.60
N GLN A 71 -3.20 -13.87 8.87
CA GLN A 71 -2.58 -13.12 9.96
C GLN A 71 -2.14 -11.75 9.47
N TRP A 72 -2.36 -10.72 10.27
CA TRP A 72 -1.90 -9.36 10.00
C TRP A 72 -0.37 -9.30 9.96
N ALA A 73 0.18 -8.77 8.86
CA ALA A 73 1.61 -8.66 8.61
C ALA A 73 2.11 -7.22 8.80
N MET A 74 1.42 -6.22 8.21
CA MET A 74 1.69 -4.81 8.43
C MET A 74 0.49 -3.93 8.09
N THR A 75 0.46 -2.73 8.66
CA THR A 75 -0.45 -1.66 8.26
C THR A 75 0.36 -0.46 7.84
N GLN A 76 0.06 0.09 6.67
CA GLN A 76 0.59 1.37 6.21
C GLN A 76 -0.51 2.39 6.33
N THR A 77 -0.21 3.52 6.97
CA THR A 77 -1.08 4.68 7.04
C THR A 77 -0.40 5.83 6.33
N ASP A 78 -1.04 6.30 5.26
CA ASP A 78 -0.58 7.46 4.51
C ASP A 78 -0.85 8.73 5.34
N LEU A 79 0.20 9.33 5.90
CA LEU A 79 0.11 10.53 6.72
C LEU A 79 0.21 11.81 5.89
N VAL A 80 0.55 11.70 4.60
CA VAL A 80 0.66 12.78 3.61
C VAL A 80 1.83 13.74 3.87
N SER A 81 1.94 14.30 5.08
CA SER A 81 2.80 15.45 5.36
C SER A 81 3.49 15.40 6.73
N LEU A 82 4.52 16.25 6.87
CA LEU A 82 5.38 16.29 8.06
C LEU A 82 4.68 16.77 9.34
N ASP A 83 3.59 17.55 9.23
CA ASP A 83 2.84 18.06 10.39
C ASP A 83 2.17 16.95 11.21
N ARG A 84 2.05 15.75 10.64
CA ARG A 84 1.54 14.55 11.33
C ARG A 84 2.61 13.79 12.10
N LEU A 85 3.88 14.19 12.01
CA LEU A 85 5.00 13.52 12.67
C LEU A 85 5.10 13.88 14.16
N SER A 86 5.67 12.97 14.93
CA SER A 86 6.12 13.30 16.28
C SER A 86 7.27 14.31 16.23
N PRO A 87 7.46 15.13 17.27
CA PRO A 87 8.59 16.06 17.34
C PRO A 87 9.94 15.37 17.16
N ALA A 88 10.10 14.13 17.64
CA ALA A 88 11.35 13.40 17.53
C ALA A 88 11.73 13.12 16.06
N VAL A 89 10.78 12.64 15.25
CA VAL A 89 11.03 12.34 13.84
C VAL A 89 11.11 13.60 13.01
N TYR A 90 10.26 14.59 13.28
CA TYR A 90 10.32 15.89 12.63
C TYR A 90 11.69 16.56 12.83
N ASN A 91 12.16 16.66 14.08
CA ASN A 91 13.44 17.28 14.40
C ASN A 91 14.63 16.52 13.77
N ALA A 92 14.58 15.19 13.76
CA ALA A 92 15.60 14.38 13.09
C ALA A 92 15.63 14.63 11.58
N PHE A 93 14.45 14.74 10.94
CA PHE A 93 14.37 15.02 9.51
C PHE A 93 14.93 16.41 9.17
N VAL A 94 14.48 17.47 9.85
CA VAL A 94 14.86 18.86 9.53
C VAL A 94 16.30 19.21 9.91
N SER A 95 16.98 18.37 10.71
CA SER A 95 18.42 18.50 11.00
C SER A 95 19.31 17.61 10.13
N GLY A 96 18.71 16.71 9.34
CA GLY A 96 19.41 15.75 8.50
C GLY A 96 19.80 16.27 7.12
N SER A 97 20.54 15.45 6.37
CA SER A 97 21.04 15.79 5.02
C SER A 97 19.94 16.01 3.97
N TYR A 98 18.70 15.61 4.25
CA TYR A 98 17.56 15.74 3.36
C TYR A 98 16.60 16.86 3.78
N ALA A 99 16.96 17.70 4.77
CA ALA A 99 16.08 18.72 5.31
C ALA A 99 15.59 19.75 4.25
N SER A 100 16.40 20.03 3.23
CA SER A 100 16.07 20.94 2.14
C SER A 100 15.39 20.26 0.95
N TRP A 101 15.12 18.96 1.03
CA TRP A 101 14.49 18.22 -0.06
C TRP A 101 12.96 18.34 0.04
N VAL A 102 12.30 18.28 -1.11
CA VAL A 102 10.83 18.31 -1.19
C VAL A 102 10.29 17.00 -0.64
N VAL A 103 9.37 17.08 0.32
CA VAL A 103 8.67 15.91 0.85
C VAL A 103 7.50 15.58 -0.06
N ASP A 104 7.57 14.41 -0.70
CA ASP A 104 6.49 13.89 -1.55
C ASP A 104 5.39 13.24 -0.71
N ASN A 105 5.79 12.47 0.31
CA ASN A 105 4.85 11.76 1.17
C ASN A 105 5.46 11.37 2.52
N VAL A 106 4.61 11.12 3.51
CA VAL A 106 4.95 10.53 4.81
C VAL A 106 4.04 9.32 5.05
N THR A 107 4.62 8.17 5.40
CA THR A 107 3.86 6.95 5.68
C THR A 107 4.31 6.32 6.99
N MET A 108 3.37 5.99 7.86
CA MET A 108 3.64 5.18 9.05
C MET A 108 3.39 3.70 8.72
N VAL A 109 4.34 2.85 9.09
CA VAL A 109 4.28 1.40 8.88
C VAL A 109 4.32 0.70 10.23
N GLU A 110 3.24 0.02 10.57
CA GLU A 110 3.07 -0.72 11.82
C GLU A 110 3.13 -2.22 11.57
N PHE A 111 3.69 -2.97 12.53
CA PHE A 111 3.88 -4.42 12.45
C PHE A 111 3.33 -5.08 13.72
N PRO A 112 2.98 -6.38 13.68
CA PRO A 112 2.47 -7.09 14.86
C PRO A 112 3.51 -7.29 15.96
N LYS A 113 4.81 -7.34 15.61
CA LYS A 113 5.90 -7.67 16.55
C LYS A 113 7.08 -6.70 16.49
N TRP A 114 7.27 -6.05 15.35
CA TRP A 114 8.42 -5.18 15.11
C TRP A 114 8.07 -3.73 15.44
N GLN A 115 9.09 -2.93 15.75
CA GLN A 115 8.90 -1.50 15.94
C GLN A 115 8.33 -0.86 14.67
N ALA A 116 7.39 0.08 14.85
CA ALA A 116 6.88 0.86 13.73
C ALA A 116 7.99 1.66 13.04
N ILE A 117 7.80 1.94 11.75
CA ILE A 117 8.74 2.72 10.94
C ILE A 117 7.98 3.91 10.34
N ILE A 118 8.60 5.08 10.35
CA ILE A 118 8.15 6.24 9.59
C ILE A 118 8.97 6.31 8.30
N VAL A 119 8.31 6.29 7.16
CA VAL A 119 8.94 6.44 5.86
C VAL A 119 8.62 7.82 5.31
N ILE A 120 9.64 8.66 5.15
CA ILE A 120 9.51 9.96 4.49
C ILE A 120 10.05 9.81 3.07
N LYS A 121 9.19 10.01 2.07
CA LYS A 121 9.59 10.05 0.67
C LYS A 121 9.96 11.48 0.31
N VAL A 122 11.17 11.66 -0.21
CA VAL A 122 11.68 12.97 -0.62
C VAL A 122 12.17 12.97 -2.06
N GLY A 123 12.18 14.14 -2.69
CA GLY A 123 12.80 14.40 -3.97
C GLY A 123 13.42 15.78 -4.06
N GLN A 124 14.03 16.08 -5.20
CA GLN A 124 14.50 17.43 -5.52
C GLN A 124 13.69 17.98 -6.68
N ASP A 125 13.51 19.30 -6.70
CA ASP A 125 12.84 19.96 -7.81
C ASP A 125 13.65 19.80 -9.11
N ASN A 126 12.94 19.67 -10.23
CA ASN A 126 13.50 19.62 -11.59
C ASN A 126 14.45 18.43 -11.88
N VAL A 127 14.48 17.41 -11.01
CA VAL A 127 15.20 16.14 -11.25
C VAL A 127 14.36 14.96 -10.75
N ASP A 128 14.50 13.81 -11.41
CA ASP A 128 13.72 12.59 -11.07
C ASP A 128 14.31 11.82 -9.88
N ILE A 129 15.17 12.45 -9.07
CA ILE A 129 15.78 11.78 -7.92
C ILE A 129 14.81 11.68 -6.75
N LYS A 130 14.51 10.45 -6.30
CA LYS A 130 13.59 10.19 -5.19
C LYS A 130 14.23 9.22 -4.19
N TYR A 131 14.08 9.51 -2.90
CA TYR A 131 14.52 8.63 -1.81
C TYR A 131 13.38 8.33 -0.84
N GLN A 132 13.41 7.13 -0.28
CA GLN A 132 12.72 6.82 0.97
C GLN A 132 13.71 6.87 2.12
N LEU A 133 13.33 7.57 3.19
CA LEU A 133 14.08 7.70 4.43
C LEU A 133 13.31 6.94 5.52
N PHE A 134 13.92 5.92 6.12
CA PHE A 134 13.27 5.04 7.08
C PHE A 134 13.70 5.42 8.49
N TYR A 135 12.80 6.01 9.27
CA TYR A 135 13.03 6.44 10.64
C TYR A 135 12.35 5.52 11.65
N THR A 136 12.98 5.32 12.81
CA THR A 136 12.27 4.85 14.00
C THR A 136 11.35 5.95 14.53
N PRO A 137 10.35 5.64 15.39
CA PRO A 137 9.49 6.65 16.00
C PRO A 137 10.25 7.61 16.92
N GLN A 138 11.48 7.26 17.32
CA GLN A 138 12.38 8.10 18.13
C GLN A 138 13.28 9.01 17.27
N GLY A 139 13.13 9.00 15.95
CA GLY A 139 13.89 9.87 15.04
C GLY A 139 15.25 9.33 14.63
N VAL A 140 15.55 8.04 14.85
CA VAL A 140 16.78 7.42 14.33
C VAL A 140 16.60 7.06 12.86
N LEU A 141 17.42 7.60 11.97
CA LEU A 141 17.45 7.22 10.55
C LEU A 141 18.13 5.84 10.41
N LEU A 142 17.35 4.83 10.04
CA LEU A 142 17.81 3.44 9.90
C LEU A 142 18.49 3.18 8.55
N LYS A 143 17.85 3.64 7.47
CA LYS A 143 18.35 3.47 6.10
C LYS A 143 17.75 4.52 5.17
N THR A 144 18.41 4.71 4.04
CA THR A 144 17.88 5.43 2.88
C THR A 144 17.84 4.49 1.68
N ARG A 145 16.89 4.68 0.79
CA ARG A 145 16.77 3.88 -0.45
C ARG A 145 16.45 4.79 -1.61
N ASN A 146 17.27 4.73 -2.67
CA ASN A 146 16.94 5.39 -3.94
C ASN A 146 15.77 4.64 -4.58
N VAL A 147 14.70 5.38 -4.87
CA VAL A 147 13.44 4.85 -5.42
C VAL A 147 13.05 5.56 -6.72
N SER A 148 13.96 6.27 -7.38
CA SER A 148 13.71 7.04 -8.61
C SER A 148 13.03 6.22 -9.70
N TYR A 149 13.47 4.98 -9.88
CA TYR A 149 13.03 4.10 -10.97
C TYR A 149 12.44 2.79 -10.44
N LEU A 150 12.06 2.78 -9.16
CA LEU A 150 11.45 1.61 -8.54
C LEU A 150 9.93 1.72 -8.59
N HIS A 151 9.30 0.62 -8.98
CA HIS A 151 7.88 0.40 -8.80
C HIS A 151 7.65 -0.32 -7.48
N ASP A 152 6.43 -0.23 -6.96
CA ASP A 152 6.00 -0.85 -5.71
C ASP A 152 7.00 -0.72 -4.54
N ILE A 153 7.22 0.51 -4.12
CA ILE A 153 8.20 0.85 -3.09
C ILE A 153 7.65 0.68 -1.66
N PHE A 154 6.46 0.11 -1.52
CA PHE A 154 5.81 -0.14 -0.24
C PHE A 154 5.25 -1.57 -0.13
N GLY A 155 5.38 -2.42 -1.14
CA GLY A 155 4.99 -3.83 -1.08
C GLY A 155 5.78 -4.64 -0.04
N PRO A 156 5.35 -5.90 0.20
CA PRO A 156 6.00 -6.84 1.12
C PRO A 156 7.52 -6.94 0.94
N SER A 157 8.01 -6.93 -0.30
CA SER A 157 9.44 -6.97 -0.63
C SER A 157 10.28 -5.88 0.03
N THR A 158 9.69 -4.73 0.35
CA THR A 158 10.40 -3.62 1.01
C THR A 158 10.65 -3.87 2.50
N PHE A 159 9.77 -4.64 3.16
CA PHE A 159 9.72 -4.74 4.61
C PHE A 159 9.96 -6.16 5.14
N PHE A 160 9.75 -7.20 4.34
CA PHE A 160 9.83 -8.60 4.78
C PHE A 160 10.87 -9.43 4.03
N LEU A 161 11.32 -8.99 2.86
CA LEU A 161 12.38 -9.67 2.12
C LEU A 161 13.73 -9.04 2.47
N ASN A 162 14.72 -9.89 2.71
CA ASN A 162 16.12 -9.51 2.97
C ASN A 162 16.85 -9.24 1.67
#